data_AF-A0A7D5TSL0-F1
#
_entry.id   AF-A0A7D5TSL0-F1
#
_cell.length_a   1.000
_cell.length_b   1.000
_cell.length_c   1.000
_cell.angle_alpha   90.00
_cell.angle_beta   90.00
_cell.angle_gamma   90.00
#
_symmetry.space_group_name_H-M   'P 1'
#
loop_
_entity.id
_entity.type
_entity.pdbx_description
1 polymer ?
#
loop_
_entity_poly.entity_id
_entity_poly.type
_entity_poly.pdbx_seq_one_letter_code
_entity_poly.pdbx_strand_id
1 'polypeptide(L)' 'MGFSDPVFISLSFLIGGLICLLSGSFTFLTLLASVKDANAEFVLLLSLIAFGFGAATVRVTAEPVLTWLAGLGPV' A
#
# COMPACT_ATOMS: atom_id res chain seq x y z
N MET A 1 -7.05 -4.83 19.69
CA MET A 1 -6.33 -3.58 19.40
C MET A 1 -7.33 -2.62 18.77
N GLY A 2 -7.42 -1.39 19.26
CA GLY A 2 -8.39 -0.41 18.76
C GLY A 2 -7.84 0.40 17.59
N PHE A 3 -8.72 1.11 16.87
CA PHE A 3 -8.34 1.95 15.73
C PHE A 3 -7.47 3.17 16.08
N SER A 4 -7.29 3.46 17.37
CA SER A 4 -6.40 4.52 17.87
C SER A 4 -5.04 3.99 18.33
N ASP A 5 -4.79 2.68 18.23
CA ASP A 5 -3.53 2.09 18.68
C ASP A 5 -2.40 2.46 17.71
N PRO A 6 -1.29 3.04 18.19
CA PRO A 6 -0.23 3.56 17.32
C PRO A 6 0.52 2.44 16.58
N VAL A 7 0.62 1.24 17.17
CA VAL A 7 1.23 0.07 16.52
C VAL A 7 0.32 -0.42 15.41
N PHE A 8 -0.98 -0.52 15.67
CA PHE A 8 -1.98 -0.89 14.67
C PHE A 8 -2.00 0.09 13.48
N ILE A 9 -1.98 1.39 13.73
CA ILE A 9 -1.95 2.45 12.71
C ILE A 9 -0.67 2.37 11.87
N SER A 10 0.48 2.23 12.52
CA SER A 10 1.79 2.16 11.84
C SER A 10 1.92 0.90 10.99
N LEU A 11 1.47 -0.25 11.49
CA LEU A 11 1.41 -1.49 10.73
C LEU A 11 0.45 -1.37 9.54
N SER A 12 -0.71 -0.74 9.73
CA SER A 12 -1.68 -0.51 8.65
C SER A 12 -1.09 0.37 7.54
N PHE A 13 -0.37 1.43 7.90
CA PHE A 13 0.37 2.26 6.94
C PHE A 13 1.40 1.45 6.17
N LEU A 14 2.21 0.64 6.87
CA LEU A 14 3.25 -0.19 6.25
C LEU A 14 2.67 -1.24 5.30
N ILE A 15 1.58 -1.91 5.71
CA ILE A 15 0.87 -2.89 4.89
C ILE A 15 0.29 -2.21 3.65
N GLY A 16 -0.34 -1.04 3.80
CA GLY A 16 -0.84 -0.26 2.66
C GLY A 16 0.27 0.08 1.66
N GLY A 17 1.43 0.51 2.15
CA GLY A 17 2.61 0.79 1.33
C GLY A 17 3.17 -0.45 0.64
N LEU A 18 3.22 -1.58 1.35
CA LEU A 18 3.65 -2.87 0.79
C LEU A 18 2.72 -3.33 -0.34
N ILE A 19 1.40 -3.20 -0.15
CA ILE A 19 0.41 -3.54 -1.18
C ILE A 19 0.64 -2.68 -2.43
N CYS A 20 0.86 -1.37 -2.27
CA CYS A 20 1.19 -0.48 -3.39
C CYS A 20 2.47 -0.91 -4.12
N LEU A 21 3.54 -1.23 -3.38
CA LEU A 21 4.82 -1.64 -3.96
C LEU A 21 4.71 -2.94 -4.73
N LEU A 22 4.10 -3.96 -4.12
CA LEU A 22 3.93 -5.27 -4.75
C LEU A 22 3.03 -5.16 -5.98
N SER A 23 1.89 -4.51 -5.86
CA SER A 23 0.96 -4.32 -6.97
C SER A 23 1.59 -3.51 -8.11
N GLY A 24 2.28 -2.40 -7.81
CA GLY A 24 2.97 -1.60 -8.83
C GLY A 24 4.04 -2.42 -9.54
N SER A 25 4.78 -3.25 -8.79
CA SER A 25 5.80 -4.14 -9.34
C SER A 25 5.19 -5.22 -10.25
N PHE A 26 4.09 -5.86 -9.84
CA PHE A 26 3.37 -6.80 -10.70
C PHE A 26 2.86 -6.13 -11.97
N THR A 27 2.26 -4.95 -11.85
CA THR A 27 1.78 -4.18 -13.01
C THR A 27 2.93 -3.89 -13.98
N PHE A 28 4.07 -3.42 -13.47
CA PHE A 28 5.25 -3.11 -14.28
C PHE A 28 5.85 -4.37 -14.94
N LEU A 29 6.02 -5.46 -14.17
CA LEU A 29 6.55 -6.71 -14.68
C LEU A 29 5.64 -7.35 -15.73
N THR A 30 4.32 -7.31 -15.53
CA THR A 30 3.35 -7.83 -16.50
C THR A 30 3.36 -7.02 -17.80
N LEU A 31 3.49 -5.70 -17.72
CA LEU A 31 3.67 -4.85 -18.90
C LEU A 31 5.00 -5.15 -19.62
N LEU A 32 6.10 -5.28 -18.86
CA LEU A 32 7.43 -5.53 -19.42
C LEU A 32 7.55 -6.90 -20.08
N ALA A 33 6.91 -7.91 -19.51
CA ALA A 33 6.89 -9.26 -20.04
C ALA A 33 6.04 -9.39 -21.33
N SER A 34 5.35 -8.33 -21.76
CA SER A 34 4.54 -8.28 -22.99
C SER A 34 3.60 -9.49 -23.14
N VAL A 35 3.07 -9.99 -22.02
CA VAL A 35 2.22 -11.18 -22.01
C VAL A 35 0.84 -10.77 -22.52
N LYS A 36 0.59 -11.01 -23.81
CA LYS A 36 -0.74 -10.84 -24.42
C LYS A 36 -1.55 -12.11 -24.20
N ASP A 37 -1.96 -12.30 -22.96
CA ASP A 37 -2.78 -13.43 -22.52
C ASP A 37 -3.89 -12.92 -21.60
N ALA A 38 -5.08 -13.53 -21.63
CA ALA A 38 -6.21 -13.11 -20.80
C ALA A 38 -5.87 -13.13 -19.29
N ASN A 39 -4.95 -14.00 -18.89
CA ASN A 39 -4.46 -14.05 -17.52
C ASN A 39 -3.64 -12.81 -17.13
N ALA A 40 -2.90 -12.22 -18.07
CA ALA A 40 -2.11 -11.02 -17.83
C ALA A 40 -2.99 -9.78 -17.66
N GLU A 41 -4.05 -9.65 -18.46
CA GLU A 41 -5.04 -8.57 -18.31
C GLU A 41 -5.75 -8.63 -16.95
N PHE A 42 -6.11 -9.84 -16.50
CA PHE A 42 -6.68 -10.03 -15.17
C PHE A 42 -5.69 -9.63 -14.06
N VAL A 43 -4.43 -10.04 -14.16
CA VAL A 43 -3.38 -9.67 -13.19
C VAL A 43 -3.16 -8.16 -13.16
N LEU A 44 -3.17 -7.49 -14.32
CA LEU A 44 -3.07 -6.02 -14.39
C LEU A 44 -4.23 -5.34 -13.67
N LEU A 45 -5.47 -5.75 -13.95
CA LEU A 45 -6.66 -5.17 -13.32
C LEU A 45 -6.66 -5.41 -11.80
N LEU A 46 -6.39 -6.64 -11.37
CA LEU A 46 -6.34 -6.99 -9.95
C LEU A 46 -5.24 -6.22 -9.22
N SER A 47 -4.07 -6.08 -9.85
CA SER A 47 -2.98 -5.28 -9.33
C SER A 47 -3.45 -3.83 -9.17
N LEU A 48 -4.01 -3.21 -10.19
CA LEU A 48 -4.44 -1.80 -10.13
C LEU A 48 -5.49 -1.54 -9.03
N ILE A 49 -6.41 -2.49 -8.81
CA ILE A 49 -7.37 -2.44 -7.68
C ILE A 49 -6.62 -2.52 -6.34
N ALA A 50 -5.71 -3.48 -6.19
CA ALA A 50 -4.90 -3.62 -4.98
C ALA A 50 -4.05 -2.36 -4.72
N PHE A 51 -3.51 -1.74 -5.76
CA PHE A 51 -2.77 -0.48 -5.67
C PHE A 51 -3.65 0.64 -5.11
N GLY A 52 -4.87 0.80 -5.64
CA GLY A 52 -5.83 1.78 -5.14
C GLY A 52 -6.17 1.57 -3.67
N PHE A 53 -6.38 0.32 -3.26
CA PHE A 53 -6.62 -0.04 -1.86
C PHE A 53 -5.42 0.28 -0.94
N GLY A 54 -4.21 -0.08 -1.36
CA GLY A 54 -2.98 0.24 -0.64
C GLY A 54 -2.81 1.75 -0.49
N ALA A 55 -3.05 2.52 -1.56
CA ALA A 55 -2.89 3.97 -1.57
C ALA A 55 -3.93 4.66 -0.67
N ALA A 56 -5.17 4.18 -0.67
CA ALA A 56 -6.21 4.65 0.25
C ALA A 56 -5.83 4.37 1.71
N THR A 57 -5.32 3.17 1.99
CA THR A 57 -4.87 2.78 3.33
C THR A 57 -3.73 3.66 3.82
N VAL A 58 -2.71 3.88 2.98
CA VAL A 58 -1.59 4.80 3.26
C VAL A 58 -2.12 6.21 3.51
N ARG A 59 -3.04 6.70 2.69
CA ARG A 59 -3.60 8.05 2.84
C ARG A 59 -4.33 8.25 4.17
N VAL A 60 -5.14 7.28 4.58
CA VAL A 60 -5.89 7.35 5.85
C VAL A 60 -4.96 7.27 7.06
N THR A 61 -3.85 6.54 6.95
CA THR A 61 -2.93 6.28 8.07
C THR A 61 -1.74 7.23 8.13
N ALA A 62 -1.44 7.97 7.06
CA ALA A 62 -0.27 8.84 6.97
C ALA A 62 -0.22 9.94 8.05
N GLU A 63 -1.29 10.72 8.20
CA GLU A 63 -1.34 11.80 9.18
C GLU A 63 -1.24 11.29 10.64
N PRO A 64 -2.00 10.24 11.04
CA PRO A 64 -1.83 9.61 12.34
C PRO A 64 -0.41 9.09 12.62
N VAL A 65 0.24 8.48 11.62
CA VAL A 65 1.64 8.01 11.76
C VAL A 65 2.59 9.19 11.95
N LEU A 66 2.45 10.26 11.16
CA LEU A 66 3.30 11.43 11.24
C LEU A 66 3.15 12.18 12.57
N THR A 67 1.92 12.33 13.07
CA THR A 67 1.67 12.95 14.38
C THR A 67 2.26 12.13 15.51
N TRP A 68 2.14 10.80 15.46
CA TRP A 68 2.79 9.91 16.41
C TRP A 68 4.32 10.03 16.35
N LEU A 69 4.91 10.02 15.16
CA LEU A 69 6.35 10.13 14.97
C LEU A 69 6.89 11.50 15.41
N ALA A 70 6.15 12.58 15.19
CA ALA A 70 6.49 13.92 15.67
C ALA A 70 6.45 14.01 17.21
N GLY A 71 5.55 13.26 17.85
CA GLY A 71 5.49 13.12 19.31
C GLY A 71 6.70 12.40 19.93
N LEU A 72 7.53 11.74 19.12
CA LEU A 72 8.79 11.09 19.53
C LEU A 72 10.02 12.00 19.34
N GLY A 73 9.83 13.29 19.01
CA GLY A 73 10.90 14.29 18.84
C GLY A 73 11.79 14.45 20.09
N PRO A 74 12.99 15.05 19.94
CA PRO A 74 14.15 14.81 20.80
C PRO A 74 13.91 15.25 22.25
N VAL A 75 14.33 14.38 23.18
CA VAL A 75 14.57 14.70 24.60
C VAL A 75 15.80 15.61 24.71
#